data_AF-A0A3C0HBL5-F1
#
_entry.id   AF-A0A3C0HBL5-F1
#
_cell.length_a   1.000
_cell.length_b   1.000
_cell.length_c   1.000
_cell.angle_alpha   90.00
_cell.angle_beta   90.00
_cell.angle_gamma   90.00
#
_symmetry.space_group_name_H-M   'P 1'
#
loop_
_entity.id
_entity.type
_entity.pdbx_description
1 polymer ?
#
loop_
_entity_poly.entity_id
_entity_poly.type
_entity_poly.pdbx_seq_one_letter_code
_entity_poly.pdbx_strand_id
1 'polypeptide(L)'
;MAQVSDENYEQLVIDIYQYQKKYNPVYAEYLINLGNRAVHQACDIPYLPISGFKHHKVITGEDLTEITYSSSGTTETGRSLHHIRDRQTYLNQTVKIYESHYGPIVDYVYLVLLPNYLEREGSSLIDMMQHFIKISAHAESDFYLYDYDKLYDSLKRCQANRKPTVLFGVSFALMDFAEKYALDFPDLIIMETGGMKGQRKELPKAEMHRRLQESFGVSSIYSEYGMTELSSQLYSIGFGAFDQNIFLSAKIMDITDPLSPSAIGKQGVVCLTDLANIDSCSFIMTEDTGYINSKNQLVLTGRLDMSEARGCNLLLTEVG
;
A
#
# COMPACT_ATOMS: atom_id res chain seq x y z
N MET A 1 -15.77 -17.28 0.98
CA MET A 1 -16.19 -16.03 1.64
C MET A 1 -17.45 -15.54 0.96
N ALA A 2 -18.40 -14.97 1.70
CA ALA A 2 -19.53 -14.27 1.08
C ALA A 2 -18.99 -13.16 0.18
N GLN A 3 -19.71 -12.82 -0.89
CA GLN A 3 -19.36 -11.67 -1.71
C GLN A 3 -19.50 -10.41 -0.85
N VAL A 4 -18.42 -9.64 -0.69
CA VAL A 4 -18.48 -8.38 0.06
C VAL A 4 -19.32 -7.39 -0.73
N SER A 5 -20.25 -6.71 -0.06
CA SER A 5 -21.08 -5.64 -0.61
C SER A 5 -21.27 -4.55 0.44
N ASP A 6 -21.70 -3.35 0.03
CA ASP A 6 -21.97 -2.25 0.96
C ASP A 6 -23.02 -2.64 2.02
N GLU A 7 -23.97 -3.53 1.66
CA GLU A 7 -25.04 -4.00 2.56
C GLU A 7 -24.53 -4.91 3.69
N ASN A 8 -23.45 -5.67 3.46
CA ASN A 8 -22.92 -6.62 4.44
C ASN A 8 -21.57 -6.20 5.04
N TYR A 9 -20.98 -5.10 4.55
CA TYR A 9 -19.63 -4.68 4.90
C TYR A 9 -19.43 -4.52 6.40
N GLU A 10 -20.32 -3.79 7.08
CA GLU A 10 -20.17 -3.52 8.52
C GLU A 10 -20.24 -4.80 9.36
N GLN A 11 -21.19 -5.69 9.04
CA GLN A 11 -21.30 -6.98 9.74
C GLN A 11 -20.07 -7.85 9.47
N LEU A 12 -19.58 -7.88 8.23
CA LEU A 12 -18.38 -8.64 7.87
C LEU A 12 -17.14 -8.13 8.63
N VAL A 13 -16.99 -6.82 8.76
CA VAL A 13 -15.89 -6.21 9.55
C VAL A 13 -15.96 -6.66 11.01
N ILE A 14 -17.15 -6.67 11.61
CA ILE A 14 -17.35 -7.15 12.98
C ILE A 14 -17.05 -8.65 13.10
N ASP A 15 -17.50 -9.46 12.15
CA ASP A 15 -17.26 -10.91 12.13
C ASP A 15 -15.76 -11.22 12.02
N ILE A 16 -15.04 -10.51 11.16
CA ILE A 16 -13.58 -10.62 11.02
C ILE A 16 -12.89 -10.20 12.34
N TYR A 17 -13.33 -9.10 12.96
CA TYR A 17 -12.82 -8.71 14.27
C TYR A 17 -12.99 -9.79 15.32
N GLN A 18 -14.19 -10.39 15.44
CA GLN A 18 -14.42 -11.46 16.42
C GLN A 18 -13.60 -12.71 16.12
N TYR A 19 -13.45 -13.05 14.84
CA TYR A 19 -12.60 -14.15 14.38
C TYR A 19 -11.13 -13.90 14.77
N GLN A 20 -10.56 -12.75 14.40
CA GLN A 20 -9.16 -12.42 14.68
C GLN A 20 -8.91 -12.22 16.18
N LYS A 21 -9.84 -11.63 16.93
CA LYS A 21 -9.76 -11.55 18.40
C LYS A 21 -9.65 -12.93 19.04
N LYS A 22 -10.31 -13.94 18.49
CA LYS A 22 -10.30 -15.31 19.03
C LYS A 22 -9.09 -16.12 18.57
N TYR A 23 -8.64 -15.93 17.33
CA TYR A 23 -7.68 -16.83 16.67
C TYR A 23 -6.34 -16.20 16.32
N ASN A 24 -6.14 -14.90 16.54
CA ASN A 24 -4.84 -14.24 16.40
C ASN A 24 -4.26 -13.94 17.79
N PRO A 25 -3.24 -14.69 18.26
CA PRO A 25 -2.67 -14.51 19.59
C PRO A 25 -2.12 -13.10 19.84
N VAL A 26 -1.44 -12.52 18.84
CA VAL A 26 -0.83 -11.18 18.95
C VAL A 26 -1.91 -10.10 19.08
N TYR A 27 -2.95 -10.18 18.26
CA TYR A 27 -4.05 -9.22 18.32
C TYR A 27 -4.89 -9.39 19.59
N ALA A 28 -5.13 -10.63 20.03
CA ALA A 28 -5.83 -10.91 21.28
C ALA A 28 -5.09 -10.34 22.49
N GLU A 29 -3.78 -10.55 22.57
CA GLU A 29 -2.93 -9.99 23.63
C GLU A 29 -2.93 -8.46 23.61
N TYR A 30 -2.79 -7.86 22.43
CA TYR A 30 -2.92 -6.40 22.28
C TYR A 30 -4.26 -5.88 22.81
N LEU A 31 -5.37 -6.54 22.48
CA LEU A 31 -6.71 -6.15 22.96
C LEU A 31 -6.85 -6.30 24.49
N ILE A 32 -6.22 -7.32 25.09
CA ILE A 32 -6.16 -7.49 26.55
C ILE A 32 -5.41 -6.33 27.20
N ASN A 33 -4.26 -5.94 26.65
CA ASN A 33 -3.46 -4.83 27.16
C ASN A 33 -4.16 -3.47 27.02
N LEU A 34 -5.09 -3.34 26.06
CA LEU A 34 -6.01 -2.20 25.96
C LEU A 34 -7.20 -2.25 26.93
N GLY A 35 -7.28 -3.27 27.79
CA GLY A 35 -8.37 -3.45 28.76
C GLY A 35 -9.64 -4.07 28.16
N ASN A 36 -9.55 -4.76 27.01
CA ASN A 36 -10.68 -5.46 26.38
C ASN A 36 -11.93 -4.57 26.21
N ARG A 37 -11.74 -3.38 25.62
CA ARG A 37 -12.82 -2.44 25.35
C ARG A 37 -13.96 -3.13 24.58
N ALA A 38 -15.20 -2.77 24.94
CA ALA A 38 -16.37 -3.23 24.20
C ALA A 38 -16.37 -2.66 22.79
N VAL A 39 -16.66 -3.51 21.81
CA VAL A 39 -16.83 -3.14 20.40
C VAL A 39 -18.29 -3.37 20.05
N HIS A 40 -19.04 -2.30 19.77
CA HIS A 40 -20.46 -2.35 19.43
C HIS A 40 -20.70 -2.18 17.92
N GLN A 41 -19.77 -1.51 17.25
CA GLN A 41 -19.82 -1.16 15.83
C GLN A 41 -18.40 -1.17 15.25
N ALA A 42 -18.28 -1.22 13.92
CA ALA A 42 -16.99 -1.35 13.25
C ALA A 42 -16.00 -0.23 13.63
N CYS A 43 -16.48 0.99 13.88
CA CYS A 43 -15.60 2.10 14.25
C CYS A 43 -15.03 2.00 15.67
N ASP A 44 -15.50 1.08 16.52
CA ASP A 44 -14.96 0.89 17.87
C ASP A 44 -13.74 -0.04 17.89
N ILE A 45 -13.45 -0.71 16.76
CA ILE A 45 -12.40 -1.72 16.67
C ILE A 45 -11.01 -1.09 16.88
N PRO A 46 -10.21 -1.59 17.85
CA PRO A 46 -8.83 -1.15 18.02
C PRO A 46 -7.91 -1.64 16.91
N TYR A 47 -6.97 -0.81 16.48
CA TYR A 47 -6.04 -1.11 15.40
C TYR A 47 -4.67 -1.51 15.95
N LEU A 48 -4.15 -2.67 15.54
CA LEU A 48 -2.83 -3.15 15.93
C LEU A 48 -1.74 -2.21 15.38
N PRO A 49 -0.82 -1.67 16.21
CA PRO A 49 0.31 -0.90 15.72
C PRO A 49 1.13 -1.68 14.70
N ILE A 50 1.49 -1.04 13.58
CA ILE A 50 2.23 -1.68 12.48
C ILE A 50 3.58 -2.27 12.92
N SER A 51 4.18 -1.72 13.98
CA SER A 51 5.39 -2.29 14.61
C SER A 51 5.20 -3.71 15.15
N GLY A 52 3.96 -4.14 15.42
CA GLY A 52 3.66 -5.52 15.80
C GLY A 52 4.18 -6.55 14.78
N PHE A 53 4.18 -6.20 13.49
CA PHE A 53 4.71 -7.04 12.41
C PHE A 53 6.25 -7.13 12.39
N LYS A 54 6.96 -6.26 13.14
CA LYS A 54 8.43 -6.31 13.29
C LYS A 54 8.85 -7.23 14.43
N HIS A 55 8.02 -7.34 15.46
CA HIS A 55 8.37 -8.00 16.72
C HIS A 55 7.66 -9.34 16.91
N HIS A 56 6.54 -9.56 16.21
CA HIS A 56 5.72 -10.75 16.38
C HIS A 56 5.32 -11.38 15.06
N LYS A 57 5.05 -12.69 15.10
CA LYS A 57 4.46 -13.43 14.00
C LYS A 57 2.95 -13.21 13.99
N VAL A 58 2.48 -12.20 13.25
CA VAL A 58 1.05 -11.82 13.20
C VAL A 58 0.28 -12.76 12.28
N ILE A 59 -0.36 -13.79 12.84
CA ILE A 59 -1.13 -14.80 12.11
C ILE A 59 -2.46 -15.06 12.84
N THR A 60 -3.53 -15.24 12.08
CA THR A 60 -4.83 -15.72 12.57
C THR A 60 -5.04 -17.19 12.23
N GLY A 61 -5.33 -18.01 13.25
CA GLY A 61 -5.58 -19.43 13.10
C GLY A 61 -4.29 -20.25 13.01
N GLU A 62 -4.34 -21.34 12.24
CA GLU A 62 -3.16 -22.17 12.02
C GLU A 62 -2.14 -21.50 11.09
N ASP A 63 -0.87 -21.64 11.44
CA ASP A 63 0.26 -21.17 10.66
C ASP A 63 0.50 -22.08 9.44
N LEU A 64 -0.15 -21.72 8.34
CA LEU A 64 -0.06 -22.37 7.02
C LEU A 64 0.64 -21.44 6.02
N THR A 65 1.68 -20.74 6.46
CA THR A 65 2.39 -19.74 5.65
C THR A 65 3.03 -20.37 4.41
N GLU A 66 2.62 -19.93 3.21
CA GLU A 66 3.25 -20.30 1.93
C GLU A 66 4.44 -19.38 1.62
N ILE A 67 4.25 -18.06 1.81
CA ILE A 67 5.26 -17.04 1.51
C ILE A 67 5.30 -15.99 2.61
N THR A 68 6.50 -15.44 2.87
CA THR A 68 6.67 -14.32 3.79
C THR A 68 7.23 -13.13 3.03
N TYR A 69 6.52 -12.02 3.06
CA TYR A 69 7.01 -10.74 2.56
C TYR A 69 7.69 -9.96 3.67
N SER A 70 8.69 -9.13 3.32
CA SER A 70 9.45 -8.33 4.27
C SER A 70 9.59 -6.87 3.83
N SER A 71 9.59 -5.96 4.80
CA SER A 71 9.70 -4.52 4.53
C SER A 71 11.13 -4.07 4.22
N SER A 72 11.25 -2.84 3.73
CA SER A 72 12.52 -2.35 3.19
C SER A 72 13.62 -2.06 4.24
N GLY A 73 13.31 -2.15 5.54
CA GLY A 73 14.14 -1.69 6.67
C GLY A 73 15.54 -2.29 6.83
N THR A 74 16.40 -1.56 7.56
CA THR A 74 17.76 -1.97 7.96
C THR A 74 17.75 -2.82 9.24
N THR A 75 18.80 -3.60 9.44
CA THR A 75 18.95 -4.62 10.50
C THR A 75 18.87 -4.07 11.93
N GLU A 76 19.04 -2.76 12.16
CA GLU A 76 19.07 -2.17 13.51
C GLU A 76 17.69 -2.07 14.19
N THR A 77 16.59 -2.04 13.44
CA THR A 77 15.21 -1.89 13.99
C THR A 77 14.28 -3.06 13.69
N GLY A 78 14.79 -4.09 13.00
CA GLY A 78 13.99 -5.21 12.51
C GLY A 78 13.18 -4.85 11.25
N ARG A 79 12.91 -5.85 10.42
CA ARG A 79 11.99 -5.71 9.27
C ARG A 79 10.61 -6.21 9.68
N SER A 80 9.58 -5.57 9.16
CA SER A 80 8.23 -6.11 9.26
C SER A 80 8.15 -7.37 8.40
N LEU A 81 7.48 -8.39 8.91
CA LEU A 81 7.21 -9.64 8.20
C LEU A 81 5.71 -9.83 8.06
N HIS A 82 5.25 -10.11 6.85
CA HIS A 82 3.86 -10.47 6.59
C HIS A 82 3.80 -11.87 6.02
N HIS A 83 3.19 -12.77 6.79
CA HIS A 83 3.05 -14.18 6.46
C HIS A 83 1.75 -14.40 5.68
N ILE A 84 1.88 -14.81 4.42
CA ILE A 84 0.76 -15.04 3.52
C ILE A 84 0.53 -16.54 3.41
N ARG A 85 -0.71 -16.95 3.70
CA ARG A 85 -1.14 -18.35 3.62
C ARG A 85 -1.20 -18.87 2.18
N ASP A 86 -1.78 -18.09 1.28
CA ASP A 86 -1.95 -18.48 -0.14
C ASP A 86 -1.52 -17.31 -1.03
N ARG A 87 -0.37 -17.46 -1.68
CA ARG A 87 0.23 -16.41 -2.53
C ARG A 87 -0.69 -16.06 -3.69
N GLN A 88 -1.37 -17.05 -4.28
CA GLN A 88 -2.21 -16.80 -5.44
C GLN A 88 -3.47 -15.99 -5.09
N THR A 89 -4.02 -16.14 -3.89
CA THR A 89 -5.14 -15.34 -3.38
C THR A 89 -4.72 -13.89 -3.22
N TYR A 90 -3.54 -13.62 -2.65
CA TYR A 90 -2.95 -12.27 -2.62
C TYR A 90 -2.83 -11.68 -4.04
N LEU A 91 -2.22 -12.40 -4.98
CA LEU A 91 -2.04 -11.92 -6.36
C LEU A 91 -3.39 -11.69 -7.08
N ASN A 92 -4.37 -12.58 -6.91
CA ASN A 92 -5.70 -12.39 -7.48
C ASN A 92 -6.40 -11.16 -6.90
N GLN A 93 -6.14 -10.84 -5.63
CA GLN A 93 -6.69 -9.66 -4.96
C GLN A 93 -6.09 -8.38 -5.54
N THR A 94 -4.78 -8.32 -5.77
CA THR A 94 -4.13 -7.14 -6.37
C THR A 94 -4.66 -6.89 -7.79
N VAL A 95 -4.88 -7.95 -8.58
CA VAL A 95 -5.52 -7.86 -9.90
C VAL A 95 -6.92 -7.25 -9.80
N LYS A 96 -7.78 -7.78 -8.93
CA LYS A 96 -9.16 -7.28 -8.77
C LYS A 96 -9.21 -5.80 -8.38
N ILE A 97 -8.36 -5.37 -7.45
CA ILE A 97 -8.31 -3.97 -7.02
C ILE A 97 -7.79 -3.10 -8.17
N TYR A 98 -6.75 -3.52 -8.88
CA TYR A 98 -6.24 -2.76 -10.01
C TYR A 98 -7.30 -2.60 -11.12
N GLU A 99 -7.95 -3.70 -11.51
CA GLU A 99 -8.94 -3.71 -12.59
C GLU A 99 -10.19 -2.89 -12.26
N SER A 100 -10.54 -2.74 -10.98
CA SER A 100 -11.65 -1.86 -10.58
C SER A 100 -11.37 -0.37 -10.79
N HIS A 101 -10.11 0.03 -10.92
CA HIS A 101 -9.70 1.42 -11.13
C HIS A 101 -9.29 1.70 -12.57
N TYR A 102 -8.60 0.75 -13.20
CA TYR A 102 -7.90 0.98 -14.47
C TYR A 102 -8.40 0.10 -15.61
N GLY A 103 -9.27 -0.87 -15.36
CA GLY A 103 -9.66 -1.86 -16.36
C GLY A 103 -8.66 -3.03 -16.47
N PRO A 104 -8.85 -3.92 -17.44
CA PRO A 104 -8.21 -5.24 -17.45
C PRO A 104 -6.68 -5.17 -17.51
N ILE A 105 -5.99 -5.91 -16.62
CA ILE A 105 -4.51 -5.92 -16.59
C ILE A 105 -3.93 -6.44 -17.91
N VAL A 106 -4.63 -7.39 -18.52
CA VAL A 106 -4.20 -8.04 -19.77
C VAL A 106 -4.00 -7.04 -20.91
N ASP A 107 -4.66 -5.88 -20.87
CA ASP A 107 -4.65 -4.89 -21.95
C ASP A 107 -3.42 -3.99 -21.94
N TYR A 108 -2.65 -3.95 -20.85
CA TYR A 108 -1.56 -3.00 -20.64
C TYR A 108 -0.17 -3.60 -20.86
N VAL A 109 0.73 -2.80 -21.44
CA VAL A 109 2.18 -3.01 -21.37
C VAL A 109 2.70 -2.45 -20.03
N TYR A 110 3.33 -3.27 -19.20
CA TYR A 110 3.92 -2.85 -17.93
C TYR A 110 5.42 -2.65 -18.05
N LEU A 111 5.88 -1.40 -17.95
CA LEU A 111 7.29 -1.04 -17.91
C LEU A 111 7.65 -0.66 -16.47
N VAL A 112 8.38 -1.54 -15.77
CA VAL A 112 8.51 -1.45 -14.31
C VAL A 112 9.91 -0.99 -13.89
N LEU A 113 9.99 0.22 -13.31
CA LEU A 113 11.21 0.89 -12.87
C LEU A 113 11.35 0.86 -11.34
N LEU A 114 11.78 -0.29 -10.81
CA LEU A 114 11.93 -0.55 -9.38
C LEU A 114 13.38 -0.95 -9.01
N PRO A 115 14.37 -0.05 -9.20
CA PRO A 115 15.75 -0.31 -8.78
C PRO A 115 15.84 -0.66 -7.29
N ASN A 116 16.80 -1.50 -6.92
CA ASN A 116 17.02 -2.00 -5.55
C ASN A 116 15.92 -2.90 -4.96
N TYR A 117 14.79 -3.11 -5.65
CA TYR A 117 13.73 -4.00 -5.17
C TYR A 117 13.87 -5.44 -5.70
N LEU A 118 14.32 -5.65 -6.96
CA LEU A 118 14.49 -7.01 -7.49
C LEU A 118 15.64 -7.80 -6.84
N GLU A 119 16.63 -7.10 -6.28
CA GLU A 119 17.73 -7.73 -5.53
C GLU A 119 17.29 -8.23 -4.14
N ARG A 120 16.02 -7.97 -3.76
CA ARG A 120 15.45 -8.31 -2.47
C ARG A 120 14.44 -9.44 -2.64
N GLU A 121 14.76 -10.58 -2.05
CA GLU A 121 13.77 -11.65 -1.87
C GLU A 121 12.67 -11.19 -0.90
N GLY A 122 11.43 -11.62 -1.16
CA GLY A 122 10.29 -11.35 -0.28
C GLY A 122 9.69 -9.94 -0.39
N SER A 123 9.77 -9.27 -1.54
CA SER A 123 9.04 -8.01 -1.78
C SER A 123 7.66 -8.29 -2.38
N SER A 124 6.58 -7.95 -1.65
CA SER A 124 5.20 -8.09 -2.14
C SER A 124 4.94 -7.26 -3.40
N LEU A 125 5.51 -6.06 -3.47
CA LEU A 125 5.43 -5.19 -4.64
C LEU A 125 6.06 -5.82 -5.89
N ILE A 126 7.23 -6.46 -5.74
CA ILE A 126 7.88 -7.15 -6.85
C ILE A 126 7.04 -8.34 -7.30
N ASP A 127 6.50 -9.10 -6.36
CA ASP A 127 5.67 -10.25 -6.66
C ASP A 127 4.38 -9.86 -7.43
N MET A 128 3.73 -8.79 -6.98
CA MET A 128 2.59 -8.17 -7.68
C MET A 128 2.95 -7.76 -9.11
N MET A 129 4.03 -6.99 -9.29
CA MET A 129 4.41 -6.51 -10.63
C MET A 129 4.88 -7.63 -11.56
N GLN A 130 5.57 -8.65 -11.02
CA GLN A 130 5.91 -9.86 -11.77
C GLN A 130 4.65 -10.60 -12.23
N HIS A 131 3.62 -10.67 -11.37
CA HIS A 131 2.35 -11.26 -11.75
C HIS A 131 1.65 -10.47 -12.85
N PHE A 132 1.62 -9.14 -12.76
CA PHE A 132 1.00 -8.27 -13.77
C PHE A 132 1.69 -8.41 -15.14
N ILE A 133 3.03 -8.39 -15.15
CA ILE A 133 3.82 -8.64 -16.36
C ILE A 133 3.49 -10.02 -16.96
N LYS A 134 3.39 -11.06 -16.11
CA LYS A 134 3.13 -12.43 -16.56
C LYS A 134 1.75 -12.60 -17.20
N ILE A 135 0.72 -11.92 -16.68
CA ILE A 135 -0.65 -12.05 -17.19
C ILE A 135 -1.00 -11.03 -18.28
N SER A 136 -0.18 -9.99 -18.46
CA SER A 136 -0.28 -9.08 -19.60
C SER A 136 -0.26 -9.84 -20.93
N ALA A 137 -1.08 -9.40 -21.90
CA ALA A 137 -1.06 -9.95 -23.25
C ALA A 137 0.13 -9.43 -24.08
N HIS A 138 0.95 -8.52 -23.53
CA HIS A 138 2.03 -7.84 -24.24
C HIS A 138 3.41 -8.32 -23.79
N ALA A 139 4.14 -8.94 -24.71
CA ALA A 139 5.49 -9.46 -24.48
C ALA A 139 6.53 -8.37 -24.19
N GLU A 140 6.21 -7.09 -24.43
CA GLU A 140 7.06 -5.94 -24.11
C GLU A 140 7.08 -5.58 -22.62
N SER A 141 6.16 -6.15 -21.82
CA SER A 141 6.12 -5.95 -20.37
C SER A 141 7.37 -6.52 -19.71
N ASP A 142 8.11 -5.70 -18.97
CA ASP A 142 9.41 -6.09 -18.41
C ASP A 142 9.82 -5.18 -17.23
N PHE A 143 10.81 -5.63 -16.46
CA PHE A 143 11.51 -4.82 -15.48
C PHE A 143 12.69 -4.07 -16.10
N TYR A 144 12.84 -2.81 -15.71
CA TYR A 144 13.90 -1.92 -16.11
C TYR A 144 14.59 -1.41 -14.85
N LEU A 145 15.60 -2.12 -14.36
CA LEU A 145 16.27 -1.77 -13.10
C LEU A 145 17.07 -0.47 -13.21
N TYR A 146 18.11 -0.51 -14.03
CA TYR A 146 19.03 0.62 -14.27
C TYR A 146 19.17 0.93 -15.76
N ASP A 147 18.48 0.18 -16.63
CA ASP A 147 18.58 0.29 -18.08
C ASP A 147 17.59 1.32 -18.62
N TYR A 148 17.89 2.60 -18.35
CA TYR A 148 17.06 3.71 -18.75
C TYR A 148 17.01 3.90 -20.27
N ASP A 149 18.09 3.56 -20.99
CA ASP A 149 18.13 3.61 -22.45
C ASP A 149 17.13 2.60 -23.04
N LYS A 150 17.13 1.34 -22.57
CA LYS A 150 16.15 0.32 -23.00
C LYS A 150 14.71 0.69 -22.61
N LEU A 151 14.52 1.30 -21.44
CA LEU A 151 13.19 1.79 -21.01
C LEU A 151 12.66 2.85 -21.96
N TYR A 152 13.48 3.86 -22.27
CA TYR A 152 13.12 4.94 -23.19
C TYR A 152 12.78 4.42 -24.59
N ASP A 153 13.58 3.48 -25.11
CA ASP A 153 13.29 2.86 -26.40
C ASP A 153 11.98 2.06 -26.40
N SER A 154 11.65 1.42 -25.27
CA SER A 154 10.40 0.67 -25.11
C SER A 154 9.19 1.61 -25.05
N LEU A 155 9.29 2.73 -24.34
CA LEU A 155 8.27 3.78 -24.32
C LEU A 155 8.01 4.34 -25.72
N LYS A 156 9.05 4.68 -26.49
CA LYS A 156 8.90 5.14 -27.87
C LYS A 156 8.21 4.11 -28.76
N ARG A 157 8.55 2.82 -28.63
CA ARG A 157 7.88 1.75 -29.38
C ARG A 157 6.41 1.64 -29.00
N CYS A 158 6.08 1.68 -27.71
CA CYS A 158 4.70 1.59 -27.26
C CYS A 158 3.88 2.78 -27.75
N GLN A 159 4.43 3.99 -27.67
CA GLN A 159 3.83 5.21 -28.20
C GLN A 159 3.56 5.12 -29.71
N ALA A 160 4.58 4.75 -30.50
CA ALA A 160 4.46 4.66 -31.96
C ALA A 160 3.39 3.64 -32.40
N ASN A 161 3.20 2.59 -31.61
CA ASN A 161 2.20 1.55 -31.86
C ASN A 161 0.87 1.77 -31.13
N ARG A 162 0.71 2.89 -30.40
CA ARG A 162 -0.48 3.23 -29.59
C ARG A 162 -0.90 2.11 -28.63
N LYS A 163 0.08 1.48 -27.98
CA LYS A 163 -0.19 0.46 -26.96
C LYS A 163 -0.60 1.12 -25.63
N PRO A 164 -1.67 0.65 -24.96
CA PRO A 164 -1.95 1.06 -23.58
C PRO A 164 -0.74 0.72 -22.71
N THR A 165 -0.13 1.73 -22.09
CA THR A 165 1.18 1.57 -21.42
C THR A 165 1.14 2.12 -20.01
N VAL A 166 1.70 1.36 -19.07
CA VAL A 166 1.90 1.75 -17.69
C VAL A 166 3.40 1.80 -17.41
N LEU A 167 3.92 2.99 -17.12
CA LEU A 167 5.22 3.17 -16.51
C LEU A 167 5.04 3.16 -14.99
N PHE A 168 5.38 2.04 -14.34
CA PHE A 168 5.26 1.87 -12.90
C PHE A 168 6.63 2.04 -12.26
N GLY A 169 6.79 2.91 -11.26
CA GLY A 169 8.10 3.06 -10.63
C GLY A 169 8.11 3.77 -9.30
N VAL A 170 9.24 3.66 -8.61
CA VAL A 170 9.49 4.41 -7.37
C VAL A 170 9.82 5.85 -7.70
N SER A 171 9.31 6.78 -6.88
CA SER A 171 9.46 8.24 -7.05
C SER A 171 10.84 8.71 -7.55
N PHE A 172 11.94 8.30 -6.89
CA PHE A 172 13.27 8.79 -7.25
C PHE A 172 13.75 8.28 -8.62
N ALA A 173 13.43 7.02 -8.97
CA ALA A 173 13.87 6.43 -10.22
C ALA A 173 13.12 7.05 -11.41
N LEU A 174 11.82 7.32 -11.24
CA LEU A 174 11.04 8.06 -12.23
C LEU A 174 11.60 9.47 -12.45
N MET A 175 12.03 10.14 -11.39
CA MET A 175 12.68 11.46 -11.50
C MET A 175 14.05 11.39 -12.17
N ASP A 176 14.90 10.43 -11.80
CA ASP A 176 16.19 10.20 -12.46
C ASP A 176 16.01 9.94 -13.96
N PHE A 177 15.00 9.16 -14.31
CA PHE A 177 14.65 8.86 -15.69
C PHE A 177 14.18 10.12 -16.44
N ALA A 178 13.29 10.92 -15.83
CA ALA A 178 12.76 12.16 -16.40
C ALA A 178 13.79 13.28 -16.57
N GLU A 179 14.90 13.25 -15.81
CA GLU A 179 16.02 14.18 -15.98
C GLU A 179 16.86 13.87 -17.22
N LYS A 180 16.92 12.60 -17.64
CA LYS A 180 17.69 12.15 -18.80
C LYS A 180 16.85 12.08 -20.07
N TYR A 181 15.56 11.76 -19.96
CA TYR A 181 14.67 11.58 -21.09
C TYR A 181 13.36 12.31 -20.90
N ALA A 182 12.85 12.85 -22.01
CA ALA A 182 11.51 13.38 -22.14
C ALA A 182 10.84 12.75 -23.37
N LEU A 183 9.52 12.57 -23.31
CA LEU A 183 8.72 11.99 -24.38
C LEU A 183 7.29 12.51 -24.28
N ASP A 184 6.78 13.20 -25.29
CA ASP A 184 5.37 13.61 -25.31
C ASP A 184 4.43 12.42 -25.57
N PHE A 185 4.03 11.70 -24.52
CA PHE A 185 3.18 10.50 -24.59
C PHE A 185 1.92 10.67 -23.73
N PRO A 186 0.92 11.45 -24.18
CA PRO A 186 -0.24 11.83 -23.36
C PRO A 186 -1.09 10.68 -22.83
N ASP A 187 -1.12 9.55 -23.55
CA ASP A 187 -1.89 8.34 -23.17
C ASP A 187 -1.12 7.42 -22.20
N LEU A 188 0.12 7.78 -21.81
CA LEU A 188 0.92 7.01 -20.86
C LEU A 188 0.32 7.13 -19.45
N ILE A 189 0.12 5.99 -18.78
CA ILE A 189 -0.15 5.97 -17.35
C ILE A 189 1.20 5.91 -16.63
N ILE A 190 1.55 6.99 -15.93
CA ILE A 190 2.69 6.97 -15.00
C ILE A 190 2.14 6.70 -13.61
N MET A 191 2.53 5.57 -13.03
CA MET A 191 2.14 5.16 -11.69
C MET A 191 3.35 5.18 -10.76
N GLU A 192 3.32 6.13 -9.84
CA GLU A 192 4.33 6.27 -8.80
C GLU A 192 3.95 5.44 -7.58
N THR A 193 4.93 4.75 -7.00
CA THR A 193 4.82 4.19 -5.66
C THR A 193 5.93 4.76 -4.77
N GLY A 194 5.78 4.61 -3.46
CA GLY A 194 6.70 5.15 -2.46
C GLY A 194 8.17 4.77 -2.70
N GLY A 195 9.10 5.51 -2.10
CA GLY A 195 10.53 5.21 -2.26
C GLY A 195 11.50 6.39 -2.12
N MET A 196 11.05 7.57 -1.70
CA MET A 196 11.93 8.75 -1.63
C MET A 196 12.96 8.71 -0.48
N LYS A 197 12.92 7.72 0.41
CA LYS A 197 13.73 7.71 1.64
C LYS A 197 15.22 7.51 1.33
N GLY A 198 16.03 8.55 1.55
CA GLY A 198 17.48 8.47 1.68
C GLY A 198 18.32 8.63 0.40
N GLN A 199 17.71 8.82 -0.79
CA GLN A 199 18.47 8.90 -2.05
C GLN A 199 18.57 10.31 -2.65
N ARG A 200 17.69 11.25 -2.30
CA ARG A 200 17.70 12.64 -2.77
C ARG A 200 17.15 13.61 -1.71
N LYS A 201 17.32 14.92 -1.94
CA LYS A 201 16.52 15.95 -1.24
C LYS A 201 15.06 15.71 -1.59
N GLU A 202 14.22 15.41 -0.59
CA GLU A 202 12.81 15.12 -0.83
C GLU A 202 12.12 16.33 -1.48
N LEU A 203 11.67 16.14 -2.74
CA LEU A 203 10.83 17.11 -3.42
C LEU A 203 9.40 16.99 -2.89
N PRO A 204 8.68 18.10 -2.70
CA PRO A 204 7.24 18.04 -2.46
C PRO A 204 6.54 17.23 -3.56
N LYS A 205 5.63 16.34 -3.19
CA LYS A 205 4.96 15.43 -4.14
C LYS A 205 4.32 16.16 -5.32
N ALA A 206 3.70 17.32 -5.08
CA ALA A 206 3.11 18.15 -6.14
C ALA A 206 4.16 18.66 -7.16
N GLU A 207 5.36 19.01 -6.71
CA GLU A 207 6.44 19.47 -7.59
C GLU A 207 7.03 18.30 -8.40
N MET A 208 7.16 17.12 -7.79
CA MET A 208 7.56 15.90 -8.50
C MET A 208 6.54 15.54 -9.59
N HIS A 209 5.24 15.54 -9.26
CA HIS A 209 4.18 15.26 -10.23
C HIS A 209 4.23 16.24 -11.41
N ARG A 210 4.39 17.55 -11.15
CA ARG A 210 4.49 18.58 -12.18
C ARG A 210 5.64 18.29 -13.16
N ARG A 211 6.83 17.96 -12.65
CA ARG A 211 8.00 17.66 -13.50
C ARG A 211 7.80 16.41 -14.35
N LEU A 212 7.20 15.36 -13.79
CA LEU A 212 6.88 14.15 -14.54
C LEU A 212 5.84 14.44 -15.63
N GLN A 213 4.80 15.22 -15.33
CA GLN A 213 3.80 15.65 -16.32
C GLN A 213 4.46 16.41 -17.48
N GLU A 214 5.33 17.37 -17.17
CA GLU A 214 6.06 18.16 -18.16
C GLU A 214 7.00 17.30 -19.02
N SER A 215 7.70 16.33 -18.42
CA SER A 215 8.63 15.46 -19.14
C SER A 215 7.93 14.47 -20.06
N PHE A 216 6.74 13.99 -19.67
CA PHE A 216 6.03 12.94 -20.39
C PHE A 216 4.77 13.39 -21.16
N GLY A 217 4.39 14.66 -21.09
CA GLY A 217 3.18 15.18 -21.75
C GLY A 217 1.86 14.65 -21.17
N VAL A 218 1.88 14.03 -19.98
CA VAL A 218 0.71 13.41 -19.35
C VAL A 218 -0.08 14.40 -18.50
N SER A 219 -1.40 14.22 -18.43
CA SER A 219 -2.29 15.11 -17.67
C SER A 219 -2.23 14.91 -16.16
N SER A 220 -1.86 13.73 -15.69
CA SER A 220 -1.78 13.37 -14.27
C SER A 220 -0.73 12.29 -14.03
N ILE A 221 -0.21 12.28 -12.80
CA ILE A 221 0.60 11.17 -12.28
C ILE A 221 -0.27 10.43 -11.27
N TYR A 222 -0.34 9.12 -11.48
CA TYR A 222 -1.10 8.18 -10.66
C TYR A 222 -0.22 7.75 -9.49
N SER A 223 -0.84 7.32 -8.39
CA SER A 223 -0.11 6.76 -7.27
C SER A 223 -0.70 5.44 -6.80
N GLU A 224 0.17 4.54 -6.39
CA GLU A 224 -0.16 3.35 -5.61
C GLU A 224 0.24 3.60 -4.14
N TYR A 225 -0.60 3.13 -3.22
CA TYR A 225 -0.29 3.10 -1.80
C TYR A 225 -0.52 1.69 -1.26
N GLY A 226 0.55 1.13 -0.72
CA GLY A 226 0.60 -0.17 -0.10
C GLY A 226 1.77 -0.25 0.87
N MET A 227 1.88 -1.39 1.54
CA MET A 227 2.99 -1.71 2.44
C MET A 227 3.08 -3.23 2.60
N THR A 228 4.18 -3.70 3.18
CA THR A 228 4.41 -5.14 3.37
C THR A 228 3.30 -5.79 4.18
N GLU A 229 2.74 -5.08 5.15
CA GLU A 229 1.75 -5.55 6.11
C GLU A 229 0.32 -5.61 5.54
N LEU A 230 0.10 -5.13 4.31
CA LEU A 230 -1.20 -5.12 3.65
C LEU A 230 -1.25 -6.15 2.51
N SER A 231 -2.43 -6.75 2.33
CA SER A 231 -2.76 -7.59 1.17
C SER A 231 -3.49 -6.80 0.08
N SER A 232 -4.01 -5.62 0.42
CA SER A 232 -4.73 -4.73 -0.49
C SER A 232 -3.97 -3.44 -0.77
N GLN A 233 -4.27 -2.79 -1.90
CA GLN A 233 -3.67 -1.51 -2.31
C GLN A 233 -4.74 -0.42 -2.39
N LEU A 234 -4.33 0.83 -2.23
CA LEU A 234 -5.12 1.99 -2.63
C LEU A 234 -4.48 2.64 -3.85
N TYR A 235 -5.32 3.22 -4.70
CA TYR A 235 -4.89 3.85 -5.93
C TYR A 235 -5.38 5.30 -6.01
N SER A 236 -4.60 6.15 -6.65
CA SER A 236 -4.92 7.54 -6.91
C SER A 236 -4.74 7.84 -8.38
N ILE A 237 -5.75 8.44 -9.00
CA ILE A 237 -5.67 8.92 -10.40
C ILE A 237 -5.05 10.32 -10.53
N GLY A 238 -4.61 10.90 -9.41
CA GLY A 238 -3.98 12.21 -9.35
C GLY A 238 -4.19 12.93 -8.01
N PHE A 239 -3.44 14.02 -7.81
CA PHE A 239 -3.61 14.95 -6.68
C PHE A 239 -3.37 14.36 -5.28
N GLY A 240 -2.80 13.16 -5.17
CA GLY A 240 -2.44 12.55 -3.88
C GLY A 240 -3.65 12.14 -3.02
N ALA A 241 -4.82 11.96 -3.64
CA ALA A 241 -6.03 11.48 -3.01
C ALA A 241 -6.31 10.04 -3.47
N PHE A 242 -6.37 9.11 -2.53
CA PHE A 242 -6.49 7.68 -2.78
C PHE A 242 -7.93 7.21 -2.58
N ASP A 243 -8.45 6.50 -3.57
CA ASP A 243 -9.77 5.90 -3.52
C ASP A 243 -9.75 4.67 -2.63
N GLN A 244 -10.66 4.65 -1.65
CA GLN A 244 -10.91 3.48 -0.82
C GLN A 244 -11.65 2.42 -1.63
N ASN A 245 -11.45 1.16 -1.29
CA ASN A 245 -12.16 0.07 -1.94
C ASN A 245 -12.78 -0.87 -0.90
N ILE A 246 -13.56 -1.83 -1.37
CA ILE A 246 -14.31 -2.75 -0.52
C ILE A 246 -13.45 -3.69 0.33
N PHE A 247 -12.14 -3.79 0.03
CA PHE A 247 -11.20 -4.56 0.82
C PHE A 247 -10.37 -3.68 1.74
N LEU A 248 -10.03 -2.47 1.31
CA LEU A 248 -9.15 -1.56 2.04
C LEU A 248 -9.82 -0.20 2.26
N SER A 249 -10.09 0.08 3.53
CA SER A 249 -10.66 1.35 3.99
C SER A 249 -9.75 2.01 5.02
N ALA A 250 -9.79 3.34 5.07
CA ALA A 250 -8.97 4.15 5.96
C ALA A 250 -9.85 4.90 6.96
N LYS A 251 -9.39 4.89 8.21
CA LYS A 251 -9.91 5.69 9.32
C LYS A 251 -8.77 6.54 9.88
N ILE A 252 -9.10 7.73 10.36
CA ILE A 252 -8.11 8.64 10.93
C ILE A 252 -8.32 8.71 12.43
N MET A 253 -7.27 8.45 13.19
CA MET A 253 -7.25 8.54 14.65
C MET A 253 -6.52 9.81 15.08
N ASP A 254 -6.90 10.38 16.23
CA ASP A 254 -6.24 11.56 16.75
C ASP A 254 -4.78 11.25 17.12
N ILE A 255 -3.88 12.19 16.85
CA ILE A 255 -2.43 12.04 17.10
C ILE A 255 -2.15 11.89 18.60
N THR A 256 -2.94 12.59 19.42
CA THR A 256 -2.74 12.66 20.88
C THR A 256 -3.51 11.57 21.62
N ASP A 257 -4.57 11.04 21.01
CA ASP A 257 -5.34 9.90 21.50
C ASP A 257 -5.61 8.91 20.36
N PRO A 258 -4.78 7.87 20.21
CA PRO A 258 -4.88 6.90 19.12
C PRO A 258 -6.15 6.04 19.18
N LEU A 259 -6.95 6.15 20.24
CA LEU A 259 -8.24 5.48 20.38
C LEU A 259 -9.44 6.38 20.05
N SER A 260 -9.21 7.66 19.81
CA SER A 260 -10.25 8.62 19.43
C SER A 260 -10.25 8.88 17.92
N PRO A 261 -11.39 8.75 17.22
CA PRO A 261 -11.48 9.10 15.81
C PRO A 261 -11.30 10.61 15.58
N SER A 262 -10.59 10.96 14.53
CA SER A 262 -10.49 12.33 14.03
C SER A 262 -11.70 12.70 13.18
N ALA A 263 -12.03 14.00 13.13
CA ALA A 263 -13.07 14.52 12.25
C ALA A 263 -12.64 14.49 10.78
N ILE A 264 -13.60 14.44 9.86
CA ILE A 264 -13.34 14.56 8.41
C ILE A 264 -12.55 15.85 8.13
N GLY A 265 -11.52 15.75 7.29
CA GLY A 265 -10.61 16.85 6.95
C GLY A 265 -9.56 17.19 8.02
N LYS A 266 -9.63 16.61 9.23
CA LYS A 266 -8.62 16.82 10.27
C LYS A 266 -7.53 15.76 10.18
N GLN A 267 -6.29 16.22 10.11
CA GLN A 267 -5.11 15.37 10.07
C GLN A 267 -5.00 14.49 11.33
N GLY A 268 -4.59 13.25 11.15
CA GLY A 268 -4.33 12.30 12.22
C GLY A 268 -3.52 11.09 11.75
N VAL A 269 -3.45 10.06 12.58
CA VAL A 269 -2.79 8.79 12.26
C VAL A 269 -3.69 7.96 11.36
N VAL A 270 -3.13 7.41 10.28
CA VAL A 270 -3.86 6.56 9.34
C VAL A 270 -4.00 5.14 9.93
N CYS A 271 -5.23 4.70 10.09
CA CYS A 271 -5.59 3.34 10.45
C CYS A 271 -6.28 2.68 9.26
N LEU A 272 -5.88 1.46 8.92
CA LEU A 272 -6.34 0.74 7.76
C LEU A 272 -7.09 -0.52 8.19
N THR A 273 -8.25 -0.72 7.57
CA THR A 273 -9.00 -1.97 7.66
C THR A 273 -8.85 -2.70 6.34
N ASP A 274 -8.05 -3.78 6.33
CA ASP A 274 -7.79 -4.64 5.17
C ASP A 274 -8.47 -6.00 5.34
N LEU A 275 -9.61 -6.20 4.66
CA LEU A 275 -10.36 -7.46 4.75
C LEU A 275 -9.64 -8.63 4.07
N ALA A 276 -8.66 -8.36 3.20
CA ALA A 276 -7.84 -9.42 2.61
C ALA A 276 -6.80 -9.98 3.59
N ASN A 277 -6.51 -9.26 4.68
CA ASN A 277 -5.62 -9.71 5.76
C ASN A 277 -6.27 -10.68 6.77
N ILE A 278 -7.25 -11.47 6.34
CA ILE A 278 -8.01 -12.35 7.26
C ILE A 278 -7.12 -13.37 7.98
N ASP A 279 -6.06 -13.85 7.33
CA ASP A 279 -5.08 -14.80 7.88
C ASP A 279 -3.94 -14.12 8.66
N SER A 280 -3.85 -12.79 8.67
CA SER A 280 -2.92 -12.00 9.49
C SER A 280 -3.71 -11.11 10.47
N CYS A 281 -3.63 -9.79 10.39
CA CYS A 281 -4.48 -8.85 11.12
C CYS A 281 -5.05 -7.82 10.15
N SER A 282 -6.38 -7.68 10.16
CA SER A 282 -7.08 -6.76 9.27
C SER A 282 -7.09 -5.32 9.76
N PHE A 283 -6.79 -5.07 11.04
CA PHE A 283 -6.91 -3.75 11.66
C PHE A 283 -5.53 -3.22 12.00
N ILE A 284 -4.95 -2.40 11.13
CA ILE A 284 -3.56 -1.92 11.25
C ILE A 284 -3.53 -0.41 11.50
N MET A 285 -2.86 0.02 12.56
CA MET A 285 -2.52 1.42 12.80
C MET A 285 -1.13 1.69 12.23
N THR A 286 -1.05 2.51 11.18
CA THR A 286 0.21 2.78 10.49
C THR A 286 1.00 3.87 11.21
N GLU A 287 2.21 4.14 10.72
CA GLU A 287 3.01 5.31 11.11
C GLU A 287 2.79 6.51 10.15
N ASP A 288 1.86 6.38 9.19
CA ASP A 288 1.55 7.44 8.23
C ASP A 288 0.51 8.39 8.82
N THR A 289 0.59 9.67 8.43
CA THR A 289 -0.40 10.69 8.77
C THR A 289 -1.19 11.12 7.55
N GLY A 290 -2.45 11.49 7.76
CA GLY A 290 -3.33 11.91 6.68
C GLY A 290 -4.69 12.36 7.18
N TYR A 291 -5.59 12.63 6.25
CA TYR A 291 -7.00 12.93 6.53
C TYR A 291 -7.92 12.31 5.47
N ILE A 292 -9.20 12.12 5.81
CA ILE A 292 -10.24 11.79 4.84
C ILE A 292 -10.85 13.08 4.30
N ASN A 293 -10.88 13.25 2.98
CA ASN A 293 -11.49 14.41 2.34
C ASN A 293 -13.03 14.27 2.22
N SER A 294 -13.70 15.30 1.71
CA SER A 294 -15.17 15.30 1.53
C SER A 294 -15.70 14.28 0.51
N LYS A 295 -14.82 13.67 -0.30
CA LYS A 295 -15.15 12.61 -1.26
C LYS A 295 -14.85 11.21 -0.70
N ASN A 296 -14.59 11.09 0.60
CA ASN A 296 -14.20 9.84 1.25
C ASN A 296 -12.88 9.24 0.72
N GLN A 297 -11.96 10.07 0.26
CA GLN A 297 -10.64 9.64 -0.19
C GLN A 297 -9.60 9.91 0.91
N LEU A 298 -8.61 9.01 1.01
CA LEU A 298 -7.47 9.20 1.90
C LEU A 298 -6.47 10.16 1.26
N VAL A 299 -6.07 11.20 1.98
CA VAL A 299 -4.97 12.11 1.59
C VAL A 299 -3.83 11.95 2.58
N LEU A 300 -2.67 11.52 2.10
CA LEU A 300 -1.47 11.32 2.91
C LEU A 300 -0.70 12.64 3.07
N THR A 301 -0.30 12.94 4.30
CA THR A 301 0.43 14.19 4.64
C THR A 301 1.87 13.94 5.08
N GLY A 302 2.23 12.71 5.44
CA GLY A 302 3.59 12.36 5.84
C GLY A 302 3.62 11.18 6.80
N ARG A 303 4.60 11.16 7.70
CA ARG A 303 4.72 10.17 8.78
C ARG A 303 4.72 10.83 10.13
N LEU A 304 4.26 10.10 11.14
CA LEU A 304 4.27 10.53 12.52
C LEU A 304 5.71 10.64 13.01
N ASP A 305 6.09 11.77 13.59
CA ASP A 305 7.35 11.91 14.31
C ASP A 305 7.18 11.26 15.69
N MET A 306 8.09 10.34 16.04
CA MET A 306 8.04 9.61 17.31
C MET A 306 8.14 10.53 18.54
N SER A 307 8.59 11.78 18.39
CA SER A 307 8.57 12.80 19.46
C SER A 307 7.16 13.31 19.79
N GLU A 308 6.20 13.15 18.86
CA GLU A 308 4.79 13.58 19.00
C GLU A 308 3.90 12.46 19.57
N ALA A 309 4.34 11.20 19.46
CA ALA A 309 3.61 10.01 19.88
C ALA A 309 3.73 9.72 21.39
N ARG A 310 3.06 10.50 22.24
CA ARG A 310 3.11 10.29 23.71
C ARG A 310 2.35 9.03 24.21
N GLY A 311 1.53 8.39 23.36
CA GLY A 311 0.66 7.27 23.75
C GLY A 311 0.97 5.90 23.15
N CYS A 312 1.75 5.81 22.06
CA CYS A 312 1.94 4.54 21.33
C CYS A 312 3.06 3.64 21.89
N ASN A 313 4.03 4.20 22.64
CA ASN A 313 5.18 3.44 23.15
C ASN A 313 4.90 2.61 24.41
N LEU A 314 3.78 2.83 25.11
CA LEU A 314 3.55 2.26 26.43
C LEU A 314 3.05 0.79 26.43
N LEU A 315 2.75 0.19 25.28
CA LEU A 315 2.06 -1.11 25.23
C LEU A 315 2.86 -2.25 24.55
N LEU A 316 4.04 -1.97 24.00
CA LEU A 316 4.86 -2.98 23.30
C LEU A 316 6.13 -3.39 24.07
N THR A 317 6.55 -2.63 25.10
CA THR A 317 7.75 -2.95 25.89
C THR A 317 7.54 -4.01 26.98
N GLU A 318 6.31 -4.51 27.16
CA GLU A 318 5.98 -5.54 28.16
C GLU A 318 5.47 -6.85 27.53
N VAL A 319 5.69 -7.06 26.23
CA VAL A 319 5.47 -8.37 25.60
C VAL A 319 6.77 -9.17 25.70
N GLY A 320 6.92 -9.88 26.82
CA GLY A 320 8.02 -10.80 27.12
C GLY A 320 7.49 -12.19 27.44
#